data_AF-A0A7X8VKM5-F1
#
_entry.id   AF-A0A7X8VKM5-F1
#
_cell.length_a   1.000
_cell.length_b   1.000
_cell.length_c   1.000
_cell.angle_alpha   90.00
_cell.angle_beta   90.00
_cell.angle_gamma   90.00
#
_symmetry.space_group_name_H-M   'P 1'
#
loop_
_entity.id
_entity.type
_entity.pdbx_description
1 polymer ?
#
loop_
_entity_poly.entity_id
_entity_poly.type
_entity_poly.pdbx_seq_one_letter_code
_entity_poly.pdbx_strand_id
1 'polypeptide(L)' 'MRIGIVCPYSFDEPGGVQAHILDLARAFIAQGHHVQVLGPCSQDTEVPDFVVRGGRSFPIPYNGSVARVSFG' A
#
# COMPACT_ATOMS: atom_id res chain seq x y z
N MET A 1 -11.67 -6.14 15.41
CA MET A 1 -12.08 -6.87 14.17
C MET A 1 -10.84 -7.32 13.41
N ARG A 2 -10.99 -8.12 12.34
CA ARG A 2 -9.92 -8.40 11.37
C ARG A 2 -10.22 -7.62 10.09
N ILE A 3 -9.29 -6.76 9.65
CA ILE A 3 -9.49 -5.84 8.52
C ILE A 3 -8.38 -6.06 7.50
N GLY A 4 -8.75 -6.27 6.24
CA GLY A 4 -7.83 -6.30 5.11
C GLY A 4 -8.02 -5.05 4.25
N ILE A 5 -6.94 -4.38 3.89
CA ILE A 5 -6.95 -3.21 3.00
C ILE A 5 -6.06 -3.51 1.80
N VAL A 6 -6.51 -3.17 0.59
CA VAL A 6 -5.71 -3.34 -0.63
C VAL A 6 -5.29 -1.97 -1.14
N CYS A 7 -3.98 -1.77 -1.31
CA CYS A 7 -3.41 -0.62 -1.99
C CYS A 7 -3.04 -1.04 -3.42
N PRO A 8 -3.65 -0.43 -4.45
CA PRO A 8 -3.34 -0.76 -5.84
C PRO A 8 -1.99 -0.17 -6.29
N TYR A 9 -1.46 0.81 -5.55
CA TYR A 9 -0.25 1.54 -5.90
C TYR A 9 0.97 1.02 -5.16
N SER A 10 2.14 1.07 -5.83
CA SER A 10 3.39 0.64 -5.23
C SER A 10 3.79 1.50 -4.04
N PHE A 11 4.29 0.87 -2.97
CA PHE A 11 4.93 1.53 -1.84
C PHE A 11 6.39 1.93 -2.11
N ASP A 12 6.94 1.59 -3.28
CA ASP A 12 8.30 2.00 -3.68
C ASP A 12 8.46 3.52 -3.76
N GLU A 13 7.35 4.23 -4.02
CA GLU A 13 7.33 5.67 -4.17
C GLU A 13 6.25 6.27 -3.25
N PRO A 14 6.52 7.42 -2.62
CA PRO A 14 5.52 8.10 -1.80
C PRO A 14 4.37 8.61 -2.67
N GLY A 15 3.14 8.50 -2.14
CA GLY A 15 1.94 9.00 -2.80
C GLY A 15 0.77 9.15 -1.84
N GLY A 16 -0.23 9.94 -2.24
CA GLY A 16 -1.35 10.29 -1.36
C GLY A 16 -2.21 9.10 -0.94
N VAL A 17 -2.42 8.13 -1.84
CA VAL A 17 -3.23 6.94 -1.53
C VAL A 17 -2.48 6.01 -0.58
N GLN A 18 -1.17 5.83 -0.80
CA GLN A 18 -0.32 5.05 0.11
C GLN A 18 -0.34 5.66 1.50
N ALA A 19 -0.10 6.97 1.62
CA ALA A 19 -0.11 7.68 2.90
C ALA A 19 -1.46 7.52 3.62
N HIS A 20 -2.56 7.75 2.90
CA HIS A 20 -3.92 7.62 3.46
C HIS A 20 -4.20 6.20 3.97
N ILE A 21 -3.83 5.16 3.21
CA ILE A 21 -4.04 3.76 3.62
C ILE A 21 -3.22 3.42 4.87
N LEU A 22 -1.97 3.89 4.95
CA LEU A 22 -1.12 3.64 6.10
C LEU A 22 -1.67 4.32 7.36
N ASP A 23 -2.15 5.56 7.25
CA ASP A 23 -2.72 6.29 8.38
C ASP A 23 -4.06 5.69 8.83
N LEU A 24 -4.90 5.27 7.88
CA LEU A 24 -6.15 4.56 8.19
C LEU A 24 -5.87 3.23 8.91
N ALA A 25 -4.87 2.47 8.44
CA ALA A 25 -4.46 1.22 9.09
C ALA A 25 -3.98 1.47 10.52
N ARG A 26 -3.13 2.48 10.74
CA ARG A 26 -2.67 2.89 12.08
C ARG A 26 -3.84 3.27 13.00
N ALA A 27 -4.82 4.02 12.48
CA ALA A 27 -5.99 4.42 13.25
C ALA A 27 -6.82 3.20 13.72
N PHE A 28 -7.04 2.22 12.85
CA PHE A 28 -7.75 0.99 13.23
C PHE A 28 -6.93 0.10 14.18
N ILE A 29 -5.61 0.04 14.00
CA ILE A 29 -4.72 -0.68 14.94
C ILE A 29 -4.78 -0.03 16.33
N ALA A 30 -4.76 1.30 16.41
CA ALA A 30 -4.88 2.04 17.68
C ALA A 30 -6.22 1.79 18.39
N GLN A 31 -7.27 1.43 17.64
CA GLN A 31 -8.58 1.01 18.18
C GLN A 31 -8.64 -0.48 18.56
N GLY A 32 -7.51 -1.21 18.52
CA GLY A 32 -7.43 -2.62 18.91
C GLY A 32 -7.88 -3.59 17.81
N HIS A 33 -7.89 -3.17 16.54
CA HIS A 33 -8.18 -4.07 15.42
C HIS A 33 -6.91 -4.71 14.84
N HIS A 34 -7.03 -5.94 14.35
CA HIS A 34 -5.97 -6.60 13.59
C HIS A 34 -6.11 -6.19 12.11
N VAL A 35 -5.12 -5.46 11.59
CA VAL A 35 -5.15 -4.91 10.23
C VAL A 35 -3.97 -5.46 9.42
N GLN A 36 -4.23 -5.81 8.16
CA GLN A 36 -3.17 -6.06 7.18
C GLN A 36 -3.45 -5.26 5.90
N VAL A 37 -2.38 -4.73 5.31
CA VAL A 37 -2.44 -3.96 4.06
C VAL A 37 -1.70 -4.74 2.97
N LEU A 38 -2.37 -5.15 1.90
CA LEU A 38 -1.73 -5.76 0.74
C LEU A 38 -1.46 -4.69 -0.32
N GLY A 39 -0.22 -4.59 -0.80
CA GLY A 39 0.08 -3.73 -1.95
C GLY A 39 1.48 -3.96 -2.52
N PRO A 40 1.69 -3.65 -3.81
CA PRO A 40 2.95 -3.93 -4.47
C PRO A 40 4.12 -3.15 -3.86
N CYS A 41 5.29 -3.78 -3.79
CA CYS A 41 6.55 -3.13 -3.47
C CYS A 41 7.73 -4.07 -3.77
N SER A 42 8.91 -3.49 -3.94
CA SER A 42 10.18 -4.22 -4.02
C SER A 42 10.50 -4.90 -2.69
N GLN A 43 11.35 -5.93 -2.70
CA GLN A 43 11.74 -6.63 -1.48
C GLN A 43 12.45 -5.71 -0.48
N ASP A 44 13.18 -4.73 -1.00
CA ASP A 44 14.06 -3.85 -0.24
C ASP A 44 13.33 -2.61 0.30
N THR A 45 12.07 -2.39 -0.11
CA THR A 45 11.28 -1.21 0.25
C THR A 45 10.93 -1.25 1.74
N GLU A 46 11.28 -0.24 2.52
CA GLU A 46 10.92 -0.21 3.93
C GLU A 46 9.41 0.06 4.08
N VAL A 47 8.68 -0.88 4.70
CA VAL A 47 7.23 -0.77 4.95
C VAL A 47 6.91 -1.21 6.37
N PRO A 48 5.84 -0.69 6.99
CA PRO A 48 5.41 -1.14 8.32
C PRO A 48 5.07 -2.63 8.36
N ASP A 49 5.22 -3.27 9.52
CA ASP A 49 5.00 -4.72 9.71
C ASP A 49 3.60 -5.20 9.32
N PHE A 50 2.59 -4.33 9.35
CA PHE A 50 1.23 -4.65 8.94
C PHE A 50 1.04 -4.63 7.40
N VAL A 51 2.08 -4.30 6.63
CA VAL A 51 2.06 -4.31 5.16
C VAL A 51 2.56 -5.66 4.65
N VAL A 52 1.69 -6.34 3.91
CA VAL A 52 1.99 -7.53 3.14
C VAL A 52 2.44 -7.10 1.75
N ARG A 53 3.68 -7.45 1.39
CA ARG A 53 4.24 -7.15 0.08
C ARG A 53 3.50 -7.92 -1.01
N GLY A 54 2.81 -7.18 -1.87
CA GLY A 54 2.19 -7.66 -3.10
C GLY A 54 3.24 -7.78 -4.21
N GLY A 55 2.89 -8.51 -5.27
CA GLY A 55 3.78 -8.77 -6.41
C GLY A 55 4.21 -7.53 -7.20
N ARG A 56 4.61 -7.74 -8.46
CA ARG A 56 5.16 -6.68 -9.32
C ARG A 56 4.13 -5.59 -9.61
N SER A 57 4.62 -4.37 -9.81
CA SER A 57 3.83 -3.24 -10.33
C SER A 57 4.33 -2.79 -11.71
N PHE A 58 3.46 -2.16 -12.48
CA PHE A 58 3.75 -1.61 -13.80
C PHE A 58 3.51 -0.09 -13.81
N PRO A 59 4.41 0.70 -14.42
CA PRO A 59 4.22 2.14 -14.54
C PRO A 59 3.18 2.46 -15.63
N ILE A 60 2.20 3.29 -15.29
CA ILE A 60 1.16 3.80 -16.19
C ILE A 60 1.29 5.34 -16.23
N PRO A 61 1.84 5.91 -17.31
CA PRO A 61 1.90 7.35 -17.48
C PRO A 61 0.53 7.92 -17.85
N TYR A 62 0.10 9.00 -17.19
CA TYR A 62 -1.15 9.71 -17.48
C TYR A 62 -1.09 11.17 -16.99
N ASN A 63 -1.46 12.13 -17.85
CA ASN A 63 -1.49 13.57 -17.54
C ASN A 63 -0.21 14.12 -16.86
N GLY A 64 0.97 13.66 -17.30
CA GLY A 64 2.26 14.08 -16.74
C GLY A 64 2.64 13.43 -15.41
N SER A 65 1.83 12.50 -14.90
CA SER A 65 2.13 11.65 -13.73
C SER A 65 2.39 10.20 -14.13
N VAL A 66 3.01 9.42 -13.23
CA VAL A 66 3.21 7.97 -13.41
C VAL A 66 2.63 7.23 -12.22
N ALA A 67 1.56 6.47 -12.44
CA ALA A 67 1.01 5.57 -11.44
C ALA A 67 1.68 4.20 -11.53
N ARG A 68 2.18 3.65 -10.43
CA ARG A 68 2.74 2.29 -10.40
C ARG A 68 1.71 1.32 -9.84
N VAL A 69 1.05 0.57 -10.71
CA VAL A 69 -0.14 -0.25 -10.35
C VAL A 69 0.17 -1.74 -10.52
N SER A 70 -0.30 -2.57 -9.61
CA SER A 70 -0.26 -4.03 -9.78
C SER A 70 -1.44 -4.50 -10.66
N PHE A 71 -1.17 -5.35 -11.64
CA PHE A 71 -2.18 -6.09 -12.40
C PHE A 71 -2.14 -7.56 -11.98
N GLY A 72 -3.28 -8.10 -11.59
CA GLY A 72 -3.45 -9.49 -11.14
C GLY A 72 -4.88 -9.76 -10.74
#